data_AF-A0A7S0N9M1-F1
#
_entry.id   AF-A0A7S0N9M1-F1
#
_cell.length_a   1.000
_cell.length_b   1.000
_cell.length_c   1.000
_cell.angle_alpha   90.00
_cell.angle_beta   90.00
_cell.angle_gamma   90.00
#
_symmetry.space_group_name_H-M   'P 1'
#
loop_
_entity.id
_entity.type
_entity.pdbx_description
1 polymer ?
#
loop_
_entity_poly.entity_id
_entity_poly.type
_entity_poly.pdbx_seq_one_letter_code
_entity_poly.pdbx_strand_id
1 'polypeptide(L)'
;MPRHHNQRDRKGGAGGGSYAAGWATGNYGTRDDAGSGDEDGKEASTSGRVSVRLAMWDLGQCDRKRCTGTRLVHQGVVRELKLGVPFPGVILSPNGNRCVSREDEALIKAKGLAVVDCSWNRLDEVPFGRIKGAAPRLLPFMVAANPVNYGKPAKLSCAEALAAALAICGLMDEAVALL
;
A
#
# COMPACT_ATOMS: atom_id res chain seq x y z
N MET A 1 -34.64 3.84 59.78
CA MET A 1 -33.56 2.84 59.56
C MET A 1 -33.35 2.68 58.05
N PRO A 2 -32.10 2.71 57.55
CA PRO A 2 -31.76 2.93 56.14
C PRO A 2 -31.39 1.62 55.40
N ARG A 3 -31.57 1.59 54.07
CA ARG A 3 -30.69 0.82 53.17
C ARG A 3 -30.46 1.59 51.86
N HIS A 4 -29.20 2.02 51.72
CA HIS A 4 -28.55 2.48 50.50
C HIS A 4 -28.78 1.53 49.32
N HIS A 5 -28.88 2.07 48.10
CA HIS A 5 -28.12 1.58 46.95
C HIS A 5 -27.71 2.75 46.06
N ASN A 6 -26.40 2.82 45.82
CA ASN A 6 -25.63 3.85 45.14
C ASN A 6 -25.41 3.41 43.69
N GLN A 7 -25.83 4.19 42.70
CA GLN A 7 -25.46 3.95 41.30
C GLN A 7 -24.63 5.12 40.80
N ARG A 8 -23.33 4.83 40.63
CA ARG A 8 -22.29 5.77 40.23
C ARG A 8 -22.35 6.05 38.73
N ASP A 9 -22.41 7.32 38.39
CA ASP A 9 -22.01 7.86 37.10
C ASP A 9 -20.58 7.42 36.73
N ARG A 10 -20.42 6.86 35.53
CA ARG A 10 -19.11 6.68 34.89
C ARG A 10 -18.95 7.68 33.76
N LYS A 11 -18.24 8.78 34.06
CA LYS A 11 -17.69 9.73 33.09
C LYS A 11 -16.80 9.02 32.07
N GLY A 12 -16.98 9.39 30.80
CA GLY A 12 -16.19 8.92 29.66
C GLY A 12 -14.71 9.29 29.76
N GLY A 13 -13.85 8.31 29.50
CA GLY A 13 -12.42 8.48 29.30
C GLY A 13 -12.12 8.66 27.81
N ALA A 14 -11.54 9.81 27.47
CA ALA A 14 -10.93 10.06 26.17
C ALA A 14 -9.69 9.16 26.02
N GLY A 15 -9.81 8.09 25.22
CA GLY A 15 -8.70 7.22 24.86
C GLY A 15 -7.93 7.78 23.66
N GLY A 16 -6.91 8.60 23.93
CA GLY A 16 -5.88 8.95 22.95
C GLY A 16 -5.09 7.70 22.56
N GLY A 17 -5.46 7.08 21.44
CA GLY A 17 -4.78 5.91 20.91
C GLY A 17 -3.47 6.29 20.24
N SER A 18 -2.35 6.04 20.91
CA SER A 18 -1.01 5.98 20.33
C SER A 18 -0.93 4.83 19.32
N TYR A 19 -1.15 5.11 18.02
CA TYR A 19 -0.99 4.14 16.93
C TYR A 19 0.33 4.31 16.16
N ALA A 20 1.24 5.17 16.63
CA ALA A 20 2.44 5.57 15.92
C ALA A 20 3.60 4.54 16.00
N ALA A 21 3.56 3.57 16.92
CA ALA A 21 4.74 2.76 17.26
C ALA A 21 5.09 1.62 16.28
N GLY A 22 4.19 1.21 15.37
CA GLY A 22 4.40 0.06 14.48
C GLY A 22 5.03 0.38 13.11
N TRP A 23 5.31 1.65 12.83
CA TRP A 23 5.63 2.16 11.48
C TRP A 23 6.99 2.86 11.38
N ALA A 24 7.68 3.05 12.52
CA ALA A 24 9.00 3.64 12.56
C ALA A 24 10.05 2.53 12.46
N THR A 25 11.05 2.72 11.59
CA THR A 25 12.21 1.84 11.38
C THR A 25 11.99 0.60 10.50
N GLY A 26 11.40 0.80 9.32
CA GLY A 26 11.71 -0.07 8.17
C GLY A 26 12.84 0.57 7.39
N ASN A 27 14.07 0.09 7.57
CA ASN A 27 15.21 0.45 6.75
C ASN A 27 14.98 -0.07 5.32
N TYR A 28 14.39 0.76 4.47
CA TYR A 28 14.18 0.45 3.06
C TYR A 28 15.50 0.64 2.32
N GLY A 29 16.28 -0.44 2.22
CA GLY A 29 17.44 -0.56 1.33
C GLY A 29 18.75 0.07 1.81
N THR A 30 19.32 -0.40 2.91
CA THR A 30 20.80 -0.45 3.03
C THR A 30 21.24 -1.90 2.95
N ARG A 31 21.87 -2.25 1.82
CA ARG A 31 22.90 -3.28 1.80
C ARG A 31 24.16 -2.59 2.29
N ASP A 32 24.74 -3.10 3.37
CA ASP A 32 26.01 -2.63 3.92
C ASP A 32 27.10 -2.71 2.84
N ASP A 33 27.69 -1.56 2.53
CA ASP A 33 28.88 -1.43 1.68
C ASP A 33 30.10 -1.54 2.59
N ALA A 34 30.77 -2.70 2.55
CA ALA A 34 32.11 -2.87 3.06
C ALA A 34 33.06 -2.79 1.86
N GLY A 35 33.73 -1.64 1.73
CA GLY A 35 34.61 -1.35 0.60
C GLY A 35 35.86 -2.24 0.53
N SER A 36 36.27 -2.52 -0.71
CA SER A 36 37.65 -2.71 -1.12
C SER A 36 37.77 -2.13 -2.52
N GLY A 37 38.69 -1.19 -2.70
CA GLY A 37 38.86 -0.44 -3.95
C GLY A 37 39.37 -1.28 -5.12
N ASP A 38 39.05 -0.82 -6.33
CA ASP A 38 40.02 -0.53 -7.40
C ASP A 38 39.31 0.26 -8.53
N GLU A 39 40.07 1.14 -9.18
CA GLU A 39 39.66 2.08 -10.23
C GLU A 39 39.16 1.36 -11.50
N ASP A 40 38.01 1.78 -12.04
CA ASP A 40 37.82 2.01 -13.48
C ASP A 40 36.42 2.55 -13.79
N GLY A 41 36.36 3.58 -14.65
CA GLY A 41 35.15 4.30 -15.01
C GLY A 41 34.05 3.41 -15.59
N LYS A 42 32.89 3.38 -14.92
CA LYS A 42 31.61 2.94 -15.48
C LYS A 42 30.51 3.89 -15.03
N GLU A 43 29.76 4.39 -16.00
CA GLU A 43 28.57 5.22 -15.82
C GLU A 43 27.67 4.64 -14.72
N ALA A 44 27.32 5.49 -13.76
CA ALA A 44 26.46 5.12 -12.64
C ALA A 44 25.06 4.79 -13.15
N SER A 45 24.75 3.50 -13.26
CA SER A 45 23.37 3.04 -13.40
C SER A 45 22.62 3.35 -12.10
N THR A 46 21.80 4.41 -12.11
CA THR A 46 20.86 4.75 -11.03
C THR A 46 19.85 3.62 -10.86
N SER A 47 20.17 2.62 -10.03
CA SER A 47 19.21 1.60 -9.64
C SER A 47 18.09 2.26 -8.83
N GLY A 48 16.93 2.39 -9.49
CA GLY A 48 15.72 3.06 -8.99
C GLY A 48 15.22 2.50 -7.67
N ARG A 49 15.55 3.19 -6.57
CA ARG A 49 15.00 2.91 -5.25
C ARG A 49 13.68 3.65 -5.10
N VAL A 50 12.61 2.91 -4.82
CA VAL A 50 11.31 3.49 -4.48
C VAL A 50 11.37 4.12 -3.08
N SER A 51 11.26 5.44 -2.99
CA SER A 51 11.25 6.18 -1.71
C SER A 51 9.91 6.12 -0.97
N VAL A 52 8.84 5.76 -1.67
CA VAL A 52 7.49 5.68 -1.10
C VAL A 52 7.29 4.35 -0.38
N ARG A 53 6.68 4.40 0.81
CA ARG A 53 6.26 3.19 1.52
C ARG A 53 5.10 2.54 0.78
N LEU A 54 5.34 1.37 0.19
CA LEU A 54 4.32 0.58 -0.49
C LEU A 54 3.90 -0.62 0.36
N ALA A 55 2.61 -0.91 0.35
CA ALA A 55 2.06 -2.05 1.09
C ALA A 55 0.93 -2.75 0.31
N MET A 56 0.62 -3.99 0.68
CA MET A 56 -0.50 -4.70 0.10
C MET A 56 -1.16 -5.66 1.09
N TRP A 57 -2.47 -5.88 0.94
CA TRP A 57 -3.14 -7.03 1.53
C TRP A 57 -3.20 -8.15 0.50
N ASP A 58 -2.53 -9.28 0.76
CA ASP A 58 -2.68 -10.51 -0.02
C ASP A 58 -3.83 -11.34 0.55
N LEU A 59 -4.86 -11.57 -0.26
CA LEU A 59 -6.01 -12.38 0.14
C LEU A 59 -5.87 -13.86 -0.24
N GLY A 60 -4.74 -14.27 -0.83
CA GLY A 60 -4.48 -15.65 -1.24
C GLY A 60 -5.40 -16.14 -2.36
N GLN A 61 -6.00 -15.21 -3.12
CA GLN A 61 -6.95 -15.53 -4.17
C GLN A 61 -6.30 -15.69 -5.55
N CYS A 62 -5.04 -15.28 -5.70
CA CYS A 62 -4.27 -15.36 -6.95
C CYS A 62 -3.22 -16.48 -6.89
N ASP A 63 -2.77 -16.98 -8.05
CA ASP A 63 -1.59 -17.83 -8.12
C ASP A 63 -0.34 -17.01 -7.77
N ARG A 64 0.26 -17.33 -6.63
CA ARG A 64 1.44 -16.66 -6.07
C ARG A 64 2.64 -16.61 -7.02
N LYS A 65 2.75 -17.55 -7.96
CA LYS A 65 3.83 -17.57 -8.96
C LYS A 65 3.60 -16.57 -10.09
N ARG A 66 2.35 -16.20 -10.35
CA ARG A 66 1.95 -15.30 -11.44
C ARG A 66 1.56 -13.90 -10.95
N CYS A 67 1.27 -13.74 -9.67
CA CYS A 67 0.88 -12.47 -9.08
C CYS A 67 2.04 -11.45 -9.09
N THR A 68 1.82 -10.29 -9.70
CA THR A 68 2.80 -9.19 -9.69
C THR A 68 2.94 -8.58 -8.29
N GLY A 69 1.89 -8.61 -7.47
CA GLY A 69 1.95 -8.19 -6.06
C GLY A 69 2.92 -9.03 -5.25
N THR A 70 2.80 -10.37 -5.31
CA THR A 70 3.74 -11.26 -4.62
C THR A 70 5.18 -11.09 -5.12
N ARG A 71 5.39 -10.83 -6.42
CA ARG A 71 6.74 -10.53 -6.95
C ARG A 71 7.34 -9.28 -6.30
N LEU A 72 6.57 -8.20 -6.16
CA LEU A 72 7.02 -6.97 -5.50
C LEU A 72 7.29 -7.18 -4.00
N VAL A 73 6.55 -8.07 -3.33
CA VAL A 73 6.83 -8.46 -1.94
C VAL A 73 8.15 -9.24 -1.84
N HIS A 74 8.39 -10.21 -2.73
CA HIS A 74 9.66 -10.96 -2.74
C HIS A 74 10.87 -10.07 -3.04
N GLN A 75 10.70 -9.02 -3.84
CA GLN A 75 11.75 -8.02 -4.11
C GLN A 75 11.97 -7.04 -2.95
N GLY A 76 11.14 -7.08 -1.90
CA GLY A 76 11.22 -6.17 -0.75
C GLY A 76 10.72 -4.75 -1.03
N VAL A 77 10.07 -4.53 -2.17
CA VAL A 77 9.54 -3.22 -2.60
C VAL A 77 8.20 -2.92 -1.94
N VAL A 78 7.35 -3.96 -1.79
CA VAL A 78 6.03 -3.86 -1.17
C VAL A 78 5.99 -4.67 0.12
N ARG A 79 5.42 -4.09 1.18
CA ARG A 79 5.19 -4.80 2.45
C ARG A 79 3.82 -5.48 2.48
N GLU A 80 3.80 -6.77 2.77
CA GLU A 80 2.55 -7.50 3.02
C GLU A 80 1.91 -7.09 4.37
N LEU A 81 0.60 -6.85 4.37
CA LEU A 81 -0.21 -6.47 5.52
C LEU A 81 -1.20 -7.58 5.88
N LYS A 82 -1.34 -7.81 7.19
CA LYS A 82 -2.38 -8.70 7.72
C LYS A 82 -3.74 -7.99 7.73
N LEU A 83 -4.82 -8.72 7.48
CA LEU A 83 -6.18 -8.21 7.62
C LEU A 83 -6.44 -7.67 9.03
N GLY A 84 -7.10 -6.52 9.13
CA GLY A 84 -7.37 -5.82 10.39
C GLY A 84 -6.27 -4.86 10.84
N VAL A 85 -5.07 -4.91 10.25
CA VAL A 85 -4.03 -3.89 10.45
C VAL A 85 -4.41 -2.65 9.65
N PRO A 86 -4.59 -1.48 10.29
CA PRO A 86 -4.93 -0.26 9.57
C PRO A 86 -3.72 0.28 8.80
N PHE A 87 -3.93 0.79 7.58
CA PHE A 87 -2.90 1.52 6.84
C PHE A 87 -3.12 3.03 6.96
N PRO A 88 -2.08 3.83 7.29
CA PRO A 88 -2.23 5.26 7.56
C PRO A 88 -2.28 6.14 6.30
N GLY A 89 -1.84 5.62 5.15
CA GLY A 89 -1.78 6.33 3.88
C GLY A 89 -2.96 6.06 2.96
N VAL A 90 -2.73 6.25 1.66
CA VAL A 90 -3.74 6.02 0.61
C VAL A 90 -3.93 4.53 0.39
N ILE A 91 -5.19 4.10 0.23
CA ILE A 91 -5.52 2.71 -0.10
C ILE A 91 -6.26 2.67 -1.42
N LEU A 92 -5.70 1.99 -2.40
CA LEU A 92 -6.40 1.65 -3.64
C LEU A 92 -7.42 0.55 -3.34
N SER A 93 -8.69 0.90 -3.46
CA SER A 93 -9.81 0.02 -3.15
C SER A 93 -10.99 0.30 -4.07
N PRO A 94 -11.69 -0.73 -4.59
CA PRO A 94 -12.91 -0.56 -5.37
C PRO A 94 -14.06 0.08 -4.56
N ASN A 95 -13.93 0.15 -3.24
CA ASN A 95 -14.92 0.79 -2.36
C ASN A 95 -14.55 2.25 -2.03
N GLY A 96 -13.53 2.81 -2.68
CA GLY A 96 -13.22 4.23 -2.57
C GLY A 96 -14.37 5.10 -3.09
N ASN A 97 -14.55 6.28 -2.50
CA ASN A 97 -15.58 7.24 -2.92
C ASN A 97 -15.03 8.39 -3.76
N ARG A 98 -13.70 8.45 -3.95
CA ARG A 98 -12.98 9.46 -4.73
C ARG A 98 -11.85 8.79 -5.49
N CYS A 99 -11.59 9.24 -6.71
CA CYS A 99 -10.43 8.78 -7.47
C CYS A 99 -9.13 9.37 -6.89
N VAL A 100 -8.03 8.63 -7.03
CA VAL A 100 -6.67 9.18 -6.83
C VAL A 100 -6.48 10.38 -7.74
N SER A 101 -5.90 11.44 -7.19
CA SER A 101 -5.49 12.60 -7.98
C SER A 101 -4.26 13.27 -7.34
N ARG A 102 -3.75 14.37 -7.94
CA ARG A 102 -2.52 15.04 -7.46
C ARG A 102 -2.58 15.52 -6.00
N GLU A 103 -3.77 15.77 -5.46
CA GLU A 103 -3.96 16.12 -4.03
C GLU A 103 -3.51 15.00 -3.06
N ASP A 104 -3.42 13.75 -3.53
CA ASP A 104 -2.96 12.63 -2.70
C ASP A 104 -1.43 12.53 -2.61
N GLU A 105 -0.66 13.29 -3.41
CA GLU A 105 0.81 13.25 -3.45
C GLU A 105 1.45 13.40 -2.06
N ALA A 106 1.07 14.46 -1.34
CA ALA A 106 1.64 14.75 -0.03
C ALA A 106 1.33 13.62 0.99
N LEU A 107 0.13 13.04 0.90
CA LEU A 107 -0.28 11.93 1.76
C LEU A 107 0.48 10.65 1.42
N ILE A 108 0.69 10.36 0.14
CA ILE A 108 1.47 9.20 -0.34
C ILE A 108 2.92 9.33 0.08
N LYS A 109 3.56 10.48 -0.12
CA LYS A 109 4.94 10.73 0.32
C LYS A 109 5.08 10.56 1.84
N ALA A 110 4.14 11.12 2.62
CA ALA A 110 4.23 11.10 4.07
C ALA A 110 3.85 9.74 4.69
N LYS A 111 2.80 9.08 4.19
CA LYS A 111 2.15 7.93 4.84
C LYS A 111 2.12 6.65 4.00
N GLY A 112 2.50 6.72 2.74
CA GLY A 112 2.59 5.58 1.83
C GLY A 112 1.33 5.33 1.02
N LEU A 113 1.41 4.29 0.19
CA LEU A 113 0.36 3.81 -0.69
C LEU A 113 0.17 2.30 -0.51
N ALA A 114 -1.07 1.85 -0.43
CA ALA A 114 -1.41 0.44 -0.31
C ALA A 114 -2.41 -0.01 -1.38
N VAL A 115 -2.36 -1.29 -1.75
CA VAL A 115 -3.29 -1.94 -2.68
C VAL A 115 -3.89 -3.21 -2.07
N VAL A 116 -5.10 -3.58 -2.49
CA VAL A 116 -5.74 -4.83 -2.10
C VAL A 116 -5.54 -5.86 -3.22
N ASP A 117 -4.70 -6.87 -2.99
CA ASP A 117 -4.45 -7.95 -3.96
C ASP A 117 -5.54 -9.01 -3.82
N CYS A 118 -6.43 -9.03 -4.81
CA CYS A 118 -7.55 -9.94 -4.90
C CYS A 118 -7.71 -10.39 -6.34
N SER A 119 -8.28 -11.58 -6.53
CA SER A 119 -8.60 -12.00 -7.90
C SER A 119 -9.82 -11.22 -8.37
N TRP A 120 -9.78 -10.68 -9.59
CA TRP A 120 -10.92 -9.99 -10.20
C TRP A 120 -12.21 -10.83 -10.22
N ASN A 121 -12.09 -12.16 -10.16
CA ASN A 121 -13.22 -13.09 -10.18
C ASN A 121 -13.81 -13.38 -8.79
N ARG A 122 -13.21 -12.86 -7.71
CA ARG A 122 -13.60 -13.13 -6.32
C ARG A 122 -13.64 -11.85 -5.48
N LEU A 123 -13.95 -10.73 -6.12
CA LEU A 123 -14.10 -9.43 -5.46
C LEU A 123 -15.19 -9.46 -4.37
N ASP A 124 -16.28 -10.19 -4.61
CA ASP A 124 -17.39 -10.31 -3.66
C ASP A 124 -17.00 -11.06 -2.37
N GLU A 125 -15.93 -11.84 -2.42
CA GLU A 125 -15.41 -12.57 -1.27
C GLU A 125 -14.41 -11.76 -0.44
N VAL A 126 -14.04 -10.56 -0.91
CA VAL A 126 -13.06 -9.71 -0.22
C VAL A 126 -13.70 -9.12 1.04
N PRO A 127 -13.11 -9.35 2.23
CA PRO A 127 -13.64 -8.80 3.47
C PRO A 127 -13.27 -7.31 3.60
N PHE A 128 -13.86 -6.44 2.76
CA PHE A 128 -13.57 -5.00 2.74
C PHE A 128 -13.76 -4.33 4.10
N GLY A 129 -14.70 -4.79 4.92
CA GLY A 129 -14.87 -4.31 6.30
C GLY A 129 -13.68 -4.55 7.23
N ARG A 130 -12.76 -5.45 6.86
CA ARG A 130 -11.50 -5.73 7.59
C ARG A 130 -10.30 -4.99 7.02
N ILE A 131 -10.43 -4.37 5.84
CA ILE A 131 -9.42 -3.49 5.26
C ILE A 131 -9.65 -2.10 5.85
N LYS A 132 -8.78 -1.72 6.79
CA LYS A 132 -8.92 -0.47 7.54
C LYS A 132 -7.92 0.56 7.05
N GLY A 133 -8.37 1.80 6.89
CA GLY A 133 -7.51 2.95 6.72
C GLY A 133 -8.28 4.23 6.46
N ALA A 134 -7.56 5.34 6.45
CA ALA A 134 -8.15 6.67 6.51
C ALA A 134 -8.49 7.26 5.12
N ALA A 135 -7.85 6.78 4.06
CA ALA A 135 -7.95 7.39 2.73
C ALA A 135 -8.13 6.34 1.61
N PRO A 136 -9.30 5.67 1.53
CA PRO A 136 -9.60 4.82 0.39
C PRO A 136 -9.77 5.68 -0.89
N ARG A 137 -9.23 5.20 -2.00
CA ARG A 137 -9.29 5.82 -3.32
C ARG A 137 -9.56 4.79 -4.41
N LEU A 138 -10.32 5.21 -5.40
CA LEU A 138 -10.47 4.51 -6.67
C LEU A 138 -9.31 4.89 -7.60
N LEU A 139 -8.94 3.99 -8.51
CA LEU A 139 -8.18 4.40 -9.67
C LEU A 139 -9.14 4.97 -10.73
N PRO A 140 -8.76 6.05 -11.45
CA PRO A 140 -9.46 6.46 -12.66
C PRO A 140 -9.58 5.33 -13.68
N PHE A 141 -10.50 5.47 -14.64
CA PHE A 141 -10.62 4.51 -15.73
C PHE A 141 -9.28 4.34 -16.46
N MET A 142 -8.80 3.11 -16.50
CA MET A 142 -7.55 2.73 -17.14
C MET A 142 -7.70 1.37 -17.81
N VAL A 143 -6.88 1.14 -18.83
CA VAL A 143 -6.85 -0.11 -19.58
C VAL A 143 -5.61 -0.88 -19.17
N ALA A 144 -5.77 -2.17 -18.89
CA ALA A 144 -4.67 -3.03 -18.49
C ALA A 144 -3.69 -3.29 -19.64
N ALA A 145 -2.39 -3.25 -19.33
CA ALA A 145 -1.29 -3.62 -20.19
C ALA A 145 -0.66 -4.98 -19.80
N ASN A 146 -1.07 -5.58 -18.67
CA ASN A 146 -0.59 -6.89 -18.25
C ASN A 146 -1.01 -8.01 -19.23
N PRO A 147 -0.21 -9.09 -19.38
CA PRO A 147 -0.49 -10.16 -20.34
C PRO A 147 -1.82 -10.90 -20.14
N VAL A 148 -2.35 -10.95 -18.92
CA VAL A 148 -3.55 -11.74 -18.58
C VAL A 148 -4.84 -10.99 -18.97
N ASN A 149 -4.84 -9.67 -18.81
CA ASN A 149 -6.00 -8.82 -19.01
C ASN A 149 -5.76 -7.70 -20.02
N TYR A 150 -4.77 -7.85 -20.90
CA TYR A 150 -4.42 -6.84 -21.91
C TYR A 150 -5.66 -6.30 -22.64
N GLY A 151 -5.76 -4.97 -22.70
CA GLY A 151 -6.88 -4.28 -23.35
C GLY A 151 -8.19 -4.27 -22.57
N LYS A 152 -8.28 -4.95 -21.42
CA LYS A 152 -9.51 -4.97 -20.60
C LYS A 152 -9.57 -3.73 -19.69
N PRO A 153 -10.72 -3.05 -19.61
CA PRO A 153 -10.89 -1.89 -18.76
C PRO A 153 -10.87 -2.29 -17.28
N ALA A 154 -10.23 -1.46 -16.46
CA ALA A 154 -10.17 -1.56 -15.01
C ALA A 154 -9.62 -2.89 -14.46
N LYS A 155 -9.02 -3.77 -15.27
CA LYS A 155 -8.44 -5.06 -14.84
C LYS A 155 -6.93 -5.01 -14.67
N LEU A 156 -6.46 -3.97 -14.00
CA LEU A 156 -5.04 -3.75 -13.71
C LEU A 156 -4.51 -4.84 -12.75
N SER A 157 -3.22 -5.12 -12.85
CA SER A 157 -2.47 -5.88 -11.87
C SER A 157 -2.03 -4.98 -10.71
N CYS A 158 -1.59 -5.56 -9.58
CA CYS A 158 -1.15 -4.80 -8.42
C CYS A 158 0.01 -3.85 -8.72
N ALA A 159 0.98 -4.30 -9.54
CA ALA A 159 2.08 -3.45 -10.03
C ALA A 159 1.57 -2.24 -10.83
N GLU A 160 0.73 -2.47 -11.84
CA GLU A 160 0.15 -1.38 -12.66
C GLU A 160 -0.70 -0.43 -11.82
N ALA A 161 -1.47 -0.95 -10.86
CA ALA A 161 -2.32 -0.14 -9.99
C ALA A 161 -1.49 0.80 -9.10
N LEU A 162 -0.41 0.29 -8.49
CA LEU A 162 0.52 1.09 -7.69
C LEU A 162 1.25 2.12 -8.56
N ALA A 163 1.80 1.69 -9.70
CA ALA A 163 2.49 2.56 -10.63
C ALA A 163 1.59 3.69 -11.15
N ALA A 164 0.34 3.37 -11.50
CA ALA A 164 -0.62 4.36 -11.97
C ALA A 164 -0.94 5.42 -10.90
N ALA A 165 -1.16 5.01 -9.66
CA ALA A 165 -1.42 5.95 -8.57
C ALA A 165 -0.22 6.89 -8.32
N LEU A 166 1.00 6.34 -8.36
CA LEU A 166 2.23 7.12 -8.24
C LEU A 166 2.38 8.12 -9.39
N ALA A 167 2.19 7.66 -10.63
CA ALA A 167 2.24 8.50 -11.83
C ALA A 167 1.22 9.64 -11.79
N ILE A 168 -0.02 9.37 -11.38
CA ILE A 168 -1.08 10.39 -11.20
C ILE A 168 -0.64 11.45 -10.17
N CYS A 169 0.09 11.04 -9.14
CA CYS A 169 0.62 11.93 -8.10
C CYS A 169 1.96 12.58 -8.47
N GLY A 170 2.43 12.45 -9.71
CA GLY A 170 3.68 13.07 -10.18
C GLY A 170 4.96 12.34 -9.74
N LEU A 171 4.84 11.12 -9.22
CA LEU A 171 5.94 10.28 -8.75
C LEU A 171 6.35 9.28 -9.86
N MET A 172 6.82 9.83 -10.98
CA MET A 172 7.08 9.03 -12.19
C MET A 172 8.25 8.07 -12.03
N ASP A 173 9.32 8.47 -11.33
CA ASP A 173 10.49 7.61 -11.13
C ASP A 173 10.12 6.38 -10.29
N GLU A 174 9.35 6.57 -9.21
CA GLU A 174 8.83 5.46 -8.43
C GLU A 174 7.83 4.62 -9.21
N ALA A 175 7.00 5.23 -10.07
CA ALA A 175 6.06 4.48 -10.90
C ALA A 175 6.77 3.56 -11.90
N VAL A 176 7.80 4.08 -12.60
CA VAL A 176 8.60 3.31 -13.56
C VAL A 176 9.36 2.19 -12.88
N ALA A 177 9.86 2.39 -11.66
CA ALA A 177 10.56 1.36 -10.90
C ALA A 177 9.68 0.15 -10.50
N LEU A 178 8.35 0.23 -10.63
CA LEU A 178 7.42 -0.86 -10.32
C LEU A 178 7.00 -1.71 -11.54
N LEU A 179 7.34 -1.28 -12.76
CA LEU A 179 6.93 -1.92 -14.02
C LEU A 179 8.05 -2.81 -14.57
#